data_AF-A0A2V3I0Q8-F1
#
_entry.id   AF-A0A2V3I0Q8-F1
#
_cell.length_a   1.000
_cell.length_b   1.000
_cell.length_c   1.000
_cell.angle_alpha   90.00
_cell.angle_beta   90.00
_cell.angle_gamma   90.00
#
_symmetry.space_group_name_H-M   'P 1'
#
loop_
_entity.id
_entity.type
_entity.pdbx_description
1 polymer ?
#
loop_
_entity_poly.entity_id
_entity_poly.type
_entity_poly.pdbx_seq_one_letter_code
_entity_poly.pdbx_strand_id
1 'polypeptide(L)'
;MQAHPKPVFTHVDDDFHFLGSMPYEFSMDSEYAEKFKDACEARGLHARTVAYDGFPIDTGSVVALKLLNPDNRIPACIVSSNVYSNRAEQIVLGKAARDAMSELGKKVVVVVVASLSNRMFTEHIDPSEDRIHSAKDDEFNRKILEFFADGRLEDISQLSRDIHGQIRVSKVVAYKPAWWMAATMGQHNNYHGEVLAYEALHGAGGAVIQLTPAEDGVGDKEFDEDDVEYYHGDRNVLDKGML
;
A
#
# COMPACT_ATOMS: atom_id res chain seq x y z
N MET A 1 5.44 12.80 3.24
CA MET A 1 6.16 11.77 4.04
C MET A 1 6.20 12.23 5.48
N GLN A 2 5.98 11.33 6.45
CA GLN A 2 6.18 11.64 7.88
C GLN A 2 7.67 11.71 8.18
N ALA A 3 8.15 12.89 8.60
CA ALA A 3 9.56 13.18 8.86
C ALA A 3 9.82 13.66 10.30
N HIS A 4 8.80 13.77 11.15
CA HIS A 4 9.01 14.00 12.57
C HIS A 4 9.72 12.78 13.18
N PRO A 5 10.92 12.92 13.77
CA PRO A 5 11.78 11.77 14.11
C PRO A 5 11.22 10.87 15.22
N LYS A 6 10.41 11.45 16.13
CA LYS A 6 9.91 10.74 17.31
C LYS A 6 8.46 11.13 17.65
N PRO A 7 7.47 10.78 16.82
CA PRO A 7 6.08 11.12 17.09
C PRO A 7 5.55 10.30 18.26
N VAL A 8 4.94 10.99 19.21
CA VAL A 8 4.31 10.41 20.40
C VAL A 8 2.85 10.84 20.44
N PHE A 9 1.94 9.89 20.51
CA PHE A 9 0.52 10.17 20.65
C PHE A 9 -0.25 8.99 21.24
N THR A 10 -1.53 9.20 21.54
CA THR A 10 -2.48 8.12 21.82
C THR A 10 -3.55 8.13 20.74
N HIS A 11 -3.46 7.17 19.83
CA HIS A 11 -4.43 7.00 18.75
C HIS A 11 -5.70 6.32 19.25
N VAL A 12 -6.86 6.75 18.76
CA VAL A 12 -8.15 6.10 18.98
C VAL A 12 -8.79 6.01 17.61
N ASP A 13 -9.17 4.80 17.20
CA ASP A 13 -9.81 4.61 15.91
C ASP A 13 -11.24 5.18 15.92
N ASP A 14 -11.64 5.89 14.88
CA ASP A 14 -12.93 6.57 14.83
C ASP A 14 -14.11 5.56 14.80
N ASP A 15 -13.97 4.45 14.08
CA ASP A 15 -14.99 3.42 13.92
C ASP A 15 -14.94 2.38 15.07
N PHE A 16 -13.73 2.06 15.54
CA PHE A 16 -13.45 1.01 16.52
C PHE A 16 -13.00 1.52 17.88
N HIS A 17 -13.33 2.76 18.25
CA HIS A 17 -12.97 3.39 19.53
C HIS A 17 -13.32 2.55 20.77
N PHE A 18 -14.37 1.73 20.69
CA PHE A 18 -14.80 0.84 21.77
C PHE A 18 -13.81 -0.30 22.06
N LEU A 19 -12.90 -0.62 21.13
CA LEU A 19 -11.82 -1.61 21.33
C LEU A 19 -10.65 -1.05 22.15
N GLY A 20 -10.63 0.27 22.38
CA GLY A 20 -9.67 0.94 23.24
C GLY A 20 -8.73 1.90 22.51
N SER A 21 -7.71 2.34 23.23
CA SER A 21 -6.74 3.34 22.76
C SER A 21 -5.38 2.70 22.48
N MET A 22 -4.66 3.25 21.50
CA MET A 22 -3.36 2.79 21.04
C MET A 22 -2.29 3.86 21.31
N PRO A 23 -1.67 3.87 22.50
CA PRO A 23 -0.51 4.73 22.74
C PRO A 23 0.65 4.29 21.85
N TYR A 24 1.36 5.23 21.25
CA TYR A 24 2.55 4.96 20.46
C TYR A 24 3.64 6.00 20.68
N GLU A 25 4.86 5.54 20.49
CA GLU A 25 6.08 6.32 20.29
C GLU A 25 6.79 5.62 19.14
N PHE A 26 6.97 6.29 18.00
CA PHE A 26 7.65 5.70 16.85
C PHE A 26 9.03 6.29 16.64
N SER A 27 9.93 5.52 16.02
CA SER A 27 11.19 6.01 15.46
C SER A 27 11.03 6.18 13.95
N MET A 28 11.15 7.40 13.45
CA MET A 28 11.03 7.72 12.03
C MET A 28 12.39 8.04 11.40
N ASP A 29 12.61 7.58 10.17
CA ASP A 29 13.79 7.93 9.36
C ASP A 29 13.57 9.26 8.65
N SER A 30 13.85 10.36 9.35
CA SER A 30 13.70 11.73 8.80
C SER A 30 14.58 11.97 7.57
N GLU A 31 15.79 11.41 7.54
CA GLU A 31 16.72 11.54 6.40
C GLU A 31 16.12 10.88 5.15
N TYR A 32 15.66 9.64 5.28
CA TYR A 32 15.00 8.95 4.18
C TYR A 32 13.71 9.65 3.75
N ALA A 33 12.92 10.19 4.70
CA ALA A 33 11.69 10.91 4.38
C ALA A 33 11.94 12.18 3.55
N GLU A 34 12.96 12.98 3.89
CA GLU A 34 13.36 14.16 3.11
C GLU A 34 13.94 13.75 1.75
N LYS A 35 14.77 12.70 1.71
CA LYS A 35 15.33 12.23 0.44
C LYS A 35 14.26 11.67 -0.50
N PHE A 36 13.28 10.96 0.04
CA PHE A 36 12.14 10.48 -0.72
C PHE A 36 11.31 11.66 -1.24
N LYS A 37 11.15 12.74 -0.45
CA LYS A 37 10.50 13.97 -0.93
C LYS A 37 11.24 14.54 -2.13
N ASP A 38 12.56 14.68 -2.04
CA ASP A 38 13.39 15.20 -3.15
C ASP A 38 13.32 14.31 -4.40
N ALA A 39 13.31 12.98 -4.23
CA ALA A 39 13.18 12.04 -5.34
C ALA A 39 11.81 12.14 -6.03
N CYS A 40 10.74 12.37 -5.27
CA CYS A 40 9.42 12.65 -5.83
C CYS A 40 9.43 13.92 -6.69
N GLU A 41 10.02 15.01 -6.17
CA GLU A 41 10.13 16.29 -6.90
C GLU A 41 10.96 16.14 -8.18
N ALA A 42 12.08 15.41 -8.11
CA ALA A 42 12.92 15.11 -9.27
C ALA A 42 12.19 14.30 -10.35
N ARG A 43 11.22 13.45 -9.95
CA ARG A 43 10.37 12.69 -10.87
C ARG A 43 9.09 13.42 -11.29
N GLY A 44 8.94 14.70 -10.95
CA GLY A 44 7.81 15.53 -11.38
C GLY A 44 6.54 15.42 -10.51
N LEU A 45 6.63 14.77 -9.35
CA LEU A 45 5.56 14.78 -8.36
C LEU A 45 5.68 15.98 -7.42
N HIS A 46 4.56 16.57 -7.04
CA HIS A 46 4.53 17.50 -5.92
C HIS A 46 4.49 16.72 -4.60
N ALA A 47 5.50 16.90 -3.76
CA ALA A 47 5.62 16.21 -2.48
C ALA A 47 6.00 17.18 -1.37
N ARG A 48 5.76 16.76 -0.12
CA ARG A 48 6.22 17.47 1.07
C ARG A 48 6.43 16.51 2.22
N THR A 49 7.25 16.92 3.17
CA THR A 49 7.31 16.30 4.48
C THR A 49 6.28 16.91 5.44
N VAL A 50 5.94 16.14 6.47
CA VAL A 50 5.17 16.59 7.63
C VAL A 50 6.02 16.28 8.86
N ALA A 51 6.21 17.28 9.71
CA ALA A 51 7.08 17.17 10.87
C ALA A 51 6.62 18.07 12.02
N TYR A 52 5.46 17.77 12.61
CA TYR A 52 4.91 18.55 13.72
C TYR A 52 4.27 17.66 14.80
N ASP A 53 4.29 18.17 16.03
CA ASP A 53 3.73 17.49 17.20
C ASP A 53 2.22 17.34 17.06
N GLY A 54 1.70 16.15 17.36
CA GLY A 54 0.28 15.85 17.24
C GLY A 54 -0.21 15.64 15.79
N PHE A 55 0.70 15.45 14.81
CA PHE A 55 0.30 14.95 13.50
C PHE A 55 -0.48 13.63 13.64
N PRO A 56 -1.72 13.52 13.11
CA PRO A 56 -2.54 12.33 13.26
C PRO A 56 -2.05 11.22 12.30
N ILE A 57 -1.19 10.33 12.80
CA ILE A 57 -0.80 9.13 12.07
C ILE A 57 -2.02 8.20 12.01
N ASP A 58 -2.35 7.70 10.82
CA ASP A 58 -3.56 6.90 10.59
C ASP A 58 -3.53 5.54 11.30
N THR A 59 -4.73 4.96 11.53
CA THR A 59 -4.90 3.67 12.19
C THR A 59 -4.06 2.57 11.55
N GLY A 60 -4.03 2.49 10.22
CA GLY A 60 -3.33 1.44 9.49
C GLY A 60 -1.83 1.48 9.78
N SER A 61 -1.22 2.66 9.67
CA SER A 61 0.19 2.86 10.00
C SER A 61 0.50 2.58 11.47
N VAL A 62 -0.37 3.02 12.40
CA VAL A 62 -0.18 2.78 13.84
C VAL A 62 -0.20 1.28 14.15
N VAL A 63 -1.23 0.56 13.69
CA VAL A 63 -1.39 -0.88 13.93
C VAL A 63 -0.25 -1.66 13.29
N ALA A 64 0.11 -1.37 12.04
CA ALA A 64 1.18 -2.07 11.34
C ALA A 64 2.54 -1.92 12.05
N LEU A 65 2.92 -0.70 12.45
CA LEU A 65 4.18 -0.48 13.16
C LEU A 65 4.21 -1.14 14.54
N LYS A 66 3.09 -1.10 15.29
CA LYS A 66 3.02 -1.75 16.61
C LYS A 66 3.10 -3.27 16.53
N LEU A 67 2.56 -3.89 15.48
CA LEU A 67 2.61 -5.34 15.32
C LEU A 67 3.92 -5.82 14.70
N LEU A 68 4.44 -5.13 13.68
CA LEU A 68 5.61 -5.57 12.92
C LEU A 68 6.94 -5.09 13.52
N ASN A 69 6.94 -3.99 14.28
CA ASN A 69 8.14 -3.37 14.85
C ASN A 69 7.88 -2.85 16.29
N PRO A 70 7.39 -3.70 17.21
CA PRO A 70 6.93 -3.28 18.55
C PRO A 70 8.01 -2.57 19.38
N ASP A 71 9.28 -2.90 19.14
CA ASP A 71 10.42 -2.38 19.90
C ASP A 71 11.11 -1.18 19.23
N ASN A 72 10.54 -0.62 18.15
CA ASN A 72 11.17 0.45 17.35
C ASN A 72 12.60 0.11 16.86
N ARG A 73 12.86 -1.16 16.55
CA ARG A 73 14.20 -1.62 16.14
C ARG A 73 14.64 -1.06 14.80
N ILE A 74 13.68 -0.85 13.90
CA ILE A 74 13.91 -0.34 12.54
C ILE A 74 13.19 1.01 12.42
N PRO A 75 13.88 2.11 12.09
CA PRO A 75 13.22 3.38 11.79
C PRO A 75 12.26 3.24 10.61
N ALA A 76 11.07 3.84 10.72
CA ALA A 76 10.04 3.77 9.69
C ALA A 76 9.97 5.06 8.86
N CYS A 77 9.43 4.97 7.64
CA CYS A 77 9.00 6.14 6.88
C CYS A 77 7.59 5.88 6.36
N ILE A 78 6.65 6.76 6.72
CA ILE A 78 5.26 6.66 6.29
C ILE A 78 5.03 7.61 5.12
N VAL A 79 4.45 7.10 4.05
CA VAL A 79 4.02 7.86 2.87
C VAL A 79 2.50 7.89 2.80
N SER A 80 1.95 9.06 2.47
CA SER A 80 0.50 9.25 2.36
C SER A 80 -0.06 8.57 1.13
N SER A 81 -1.28 8.05 1.22
CA SER A 81 -2.09 7.67 0.06
C SER A 81 -2.87 8.88 -0.46
N ASN A 82 -2.44 9.47 -1.58
CA ASN A 82 -3.12 10.62 -2.17
C ASN A 82 -4.44 10.19 -2.84
N VAL A 83 -5.56 10.78 -2.44
CA VAL A 83 -6.89 10.47 -2.99
C VAL A 83 -6.98 10.70 -4.49
N TYR A 84 -6.26 11.68 -5.02
CA TYR A 84 -6.26 12.05 -6.43
C TYR A 84 -5.28 11.24 -7.28
N SER A 85 -4.36 10.50 -6.66
CA SER A 85 -3.31 9.82 -7.43
C SER A 85 -3.88 8.75 -8.35
N ASN A 86 -3.52 8.77 -9.63
CA ASN A 86 -3.80 7.68 -10.56
C ASN A 86 -2.68 6.61 -10.54
N ARG A 87 -2.74 5.64 -11.45
CA ARG A 87 -1.70 4.61 -11.60
C ARG A 87 -0.33 5.20 -11.89
N ALA A 88 -0.23 6.13 -12.84
CA ALA A 88 1.05 6.74 -13.22
C ALA A 88 1.73 7.42 -12.02
N GLU A 89 0.97 8.18 -11.23
CA GLU A 89 1.51 8.81 -10.01
C GLU A 89 1.99 7.78 -8.98
N GLN A 90 1.28 6.65 -8.82
CA GLN A 90 1.67 5.59 -7.89
C GLN A 90 2.92 4.83 -8.36
N ILE A 91 3.05 4.57 -9.66
CA ILE A 91 4.27 3.99 -10.24
C ILE A 91 5.46 4.93 -10.02
N VAL A 92 5.31 6.21 -10.37
CA VAL A 92 6.37 7.21 -10.18
C VAL A 92 6.73 7.38 -8.69
N LEU A 93 5.75 7.34 -7.79
CA LEU A 93 5.97 7.39 -6.34
C LEU A 93 6.77 6.17 -5.84
N GLY A 94 6.50 4.97 -6.37
CA GLY A 94 7.26 3.77 -6.02
C GLY A 94 8.70 3.82 -6.53
N LYS A 95 8.90 4.29 -7.77
CA LYS A 95 10.25 4.51 -8.33
C LYS A 95 11.04 5.56 -7.54
N ALA A 96 10.39 6.67 -7.14
CA ALA A 96 10.99 7.69 -6.27
C ALA A 96 11.43 7.12 -4.91
N ALA A 97 10.63 6.20 -4.34
CA ALA A 97 10.99 5.52 -3.10
C ALA A 97 12.30 4.73 -3.30
N ARG A 98 12.37 3.92 -4.36
CA ARG A 98 13.57 3.13 -4.69
C ARG A 98 14.81 3.97 -4.95
N ASP A 99 14.67 5.12 -5.62
CA ASP A 99 15.80 6.04 -5.84
C ASP A 99 16.38 6.53 -4.52
N ALA A 100 15.52 6.98 -3.59
CA ALA A 100 15.94 7.43 -2.27
C ALA A 100 16.62 6.31 -1.47
N MET A 101 16.11 5.07 -1.57
CA MET A 101 16.72 3.90 -0.91
C MET A 101 18.13 3.63 -1.47
N SER A 102 18.26 3.66 -2.80
CA SER A 102 19.50 3.34 -3.52
C SER A 102 20.57 4.39 -3.28
N GLU A 103 20.21 5.67 -3.33
CA GLU A 103 21.15 6.77 -3.13
C GLU A 103 21.68 6.82 -1.69
N LEU A 104 20.84 6.53 -0.70
CA LEU A 104 21.26 6.43 0.70
C LEU A 104 21.90 5.09 1.06
N GLY A 105 21.95 4.12 0.14
CA GLY A 105 22.48 2.79 0.38
C GLY A 105 21.76 2.01 1.49
N LYS A 106 20.46 2.27 1.71
CA LYS A 106 19.67 1.64 2.78
C LYS A 106 19.08 0.32 2.32
N LYS A 107 19.11 -0.68 3.21
CA LYS A 107 18.30 -1.91 3.07
C LYS A 107 16.94 -1.66 3.69
N VAL A 108 15.86 -1.87 2.94
CA VAL A 108 14.51 -1.48 3.34
C VAL A 108 13.55 -2.68 3.25
N VAL A 109 12.61 -2.75 4.19
CA VAL A 109 11.44 -3.63 4.12
C VAL A 109 10.26 -2.77 3.67
N VAL A 110 9.59 -3.18 2.60
CA VAL A 110 8.39 -2.50 2.09
C VAL A 110 7.17 -3.09 2.78
N VAL A 111 6.38 -2.24 3.45
CA VAL A 111 5.13 -2.63 4.10
C VAL A 111 3.98 -1.89 3.43
N VAL A 112 2.99 -2.65 2.96
CA VAL A 112 1.75 -2.11 2.42
C VAL A 112 0.61 -2.43 3.37
N VAL A 113 -0.10 -1.39 3.80
CA VAL A 113 -1.30 -1.52 4.62
C VAL A 113 -2.51 -1.22 3.75
N ALA A 114 -3.28 -2.26 3.43
CA ALA A 114 -4.47 -2.16 2.59
C ALA A 114 -5.46 -3.27 2.95
N SER A 115 -6.75 -3.05 2.69
CA SER A 115 -7.76 -4.09 2.75
C SER A 115 -7.86 -4.85 1.42
N LEU A 116 -8.26 -6.12 1.49
CA LEU A 116 -8.77 -6.86 0.34
C LEU A 116 -10.23 -6.43 0.10
N SER A 117 -11.21 -7.33 0.29
CA SER A 117 -12.62 -6.96 0.40
C SER A 117 -12.86 -5.96 1.51
N ASN A 118 -13.59 -4.87 1.24
CA ASN A 118 -13.84 -3.79 2.20
C ASN A 118 -15.35 -3.60 2.48
N ARG A 119 -16.14 -4.66 2.29
CA ARG A 119 -17.56 -4.63 2.65
C ARG A 119 -17.70 -5.07 4.10
N MET A 120 -17.92 -4.10 4.98
CA MET A 120 -18.07 -4.34 6.41
C MET A 120 -19.53 -4.53 6.80
N PHE A 121 -19.78 -5.22 7.91
CA PHE A 121 -21.10 -5.22 8.54
C PHE A 121 -21.45 -3.79 9.02
N THR A 122 -22.69 -3.38 8.84
CA THR A 122 -23.19 -2.07 9.27
C THR A 122 -23.86 -2.11 10.65
N GLU A 123 -24.00 -3.30 11.20
CA GLU A 123 -24.61 -3.57 12.49
C GLU A 123 -23.55 -4.21 13.39
N HIS A 124 -23.74 -4.07 14.70
CA HIS A 124 -22.87 -4.75 15.66
C HIS A 124 -23.01 -6.27 15.51
N ILE A 125 -21.88 -6.96 15.47
CA ILE A 125 -21.81 -8.42 15.44
C ILE A 125 -21.01 -8.91 16.65
N ASP A 126 -21.33 -10.10 17.13
CA ASP A 126 -20.42 -10.81 18.03
C ASP A 126 -19.12 -11.13 17.26
N PRO A 127 -17.93 -10.78 17.79
CA PRO A 127 -16.66 -11.07 17.11
C PRO A 127 -16.48 -12.54 16.73
N SER A 128 -17.09 -13.48 17.47
CA SER A 128 -17.04 -14.91 17.18
C SER A 128 -17.89 -15.33 15.96
N GLU A 129 -18.81 -14.47 15.52
CA GLU A 129 -19.66 -14.70 14.35
C GLU A 129 -19.15 -14.00 13.08
N ASP A 130 -18.00 -13.33 13.18
CA ASP A 130 -17.39 -12.61 12.08
C ASP A 130 -17.02 -13.55 10.92
N ARG A 131 -17.19 -13.04 9.71
CA ARG A 131 -17.02 -13.77 8.45
C ARG A 131 -16.95 -12.79 7.30
N ILE A 132 -16.38 -13.21 6.18
CA ILE A 132 -16.38 -12.41 4.96
C ILE A 132 -17.82 -12.10 4.54
N HIS A 133 -18.13 -10.83 4.31
CA HIS A 133 -19.51 -10.36 4.14
C HIS A 133 -20.24 -11.01 2.96
N SER A 134 -19.54 -11.39 1.88
CA SER A 134 -20.16 -12.16 0.80
C SER A 134 -19.23 -13.17 0.16
N ALA A 135 -19.79 -14.30 -0.31
CA ALA A 135 -19.04 -15.35 -0.98
C ALA A 135 -18.27 -14.85 -2.21
N LYS A 136 -18.82 -13.86 -2.92
CA LYS A 136 -18.16 -13.22 -4.06
C LYS A 136 -16.93 -12.41 -3.64
N ASP A 137 -17.00 -11.74 -2.50
CA ASP A 137 -15.86 -11.00 -1.95
C ASP A 137 -14.76 -12.00 -1.51
N ASP A 138 -15.13 -13.12 -0.88
CA ASP A 138 -14.19 -14.20 -0.50
C ASP A 138 -13.50 -14.85 -1.71
N GLU A 139 -14.27 -15.21 -2.75
CA GLU A 139 -13.73 -15.75 -4.00
C GLU A 139 -12.70 -14.80 -4.63
N PHE A 140 -12.99 -13.51 -4.63
CA PHE A 140 -12.09 -12.50 -5.15
C PHE A 140 -10.81 -12.35 -4.31
N ASN A 141 -10.96 -12.29 -2.99
CA ASN A 141 -9.82 -12.24 -2.07
C ASN A 141 -8.89 -13.42 -2.31
N ARG A 142 -9.44 -14.65 -2.36
CA ARG A 142 -8.67 -15.87 -2.65
C ARG A 142 -7.95 -15.79 -3.98
N LYS A 143 -8.60 -15.25 -5.02
CA LYS A 143 -7.95 -15.07 -6.32
C LYS A 143 -6.74 -14.13 -6.23
N ILE A 144 -6.85 -13.00 -5.54
CA ILE A 144 -5.69 -12.11 -5.32
C ILE A 144 -4.59 -12.83 -4.52
N LEU A 145 -4.98 -13.57 -3.48
CA LEU A 145 -4.05 -14.31 -2.63
C LEU A 145 -3.28 -15.39 -3.39
N GLU A 146 -3.88 -16.04 -4.40
CA GLU A 146 -3.18 -16.97 -5.30
C GLU A 146 -2.04 -16.27 -6.05
N PHE A 147 -2.27 -15.09 -6.62
CA PHE A 147 -1.21 -14.34 -7.31
C PHE A 147 -0.08 -13.95 -6.34
N PHE A 148 -0.43 -13.55 -5.11
CA PHE A 148 0.58 -13.25 -4.10
C PHE A 148 1.37 -14.49 -3.69
N ALA A 149 0.71 -15.63 -3.47
CA ALA A 149 1.37 -16.90 -3.14
C ALA A 149 2.32 -17.36 -4.26
N ASP A 150 1.93 -17.15 -5.52
CA ASP A 150 2.77 -17.45 -6.69
C ASP A 150 3.91 -16.43 -6.90
N GLY A 151 4.01 -15.38 -6.08
CA GLY A 151 5.03 -14.33 -6.24
C GLY A 151 4.80 -13.39 -7.42
N ARG A 152 3.60 -13.41 -8.01
CA ARG A 152 3.24 -12.70 -9.25
C ARG A 152 2.81 -11.25 -8.98
N LEU A 153 3.66 -10.49 -8.31
CA LEU A 153 3.39 -9.11 -7.90
C LEU A 153 3.12 -8.18 -9.09
N GLU A 154 3.91 -8.28 -10.16
CA GLU A 154 3.74 -7.41 -11.32
C GLU A 154 2.44 -7.73 -12.07
N ASP A 155 2.06 -9.01 -12.16
CA ASP A 155 0.77 -9.41 -12.73
C ASP A 155 -0.41 -8.77 -11.98
N ILE A 156 -0.35 -8.67 -10.65
CA ILE A 156 -1.39 -8.00 -9.84
C ILE A 156 -1.48 -6.51 -10.20
N SER A 157 -0.32 -5.85 -10.33
CA SER A 157 -0.23 -4.44 -10.70
C SER A 157 -0.85 -4.17 -12.08
N GLN A 158 -0.51 -5.02 -13.05
CA GLN A 158 -0.84 -4.86 -14.47
C GLN A 158 -2.28 -5.29 -14.79
N LEU A 159 -2.74 -6.41 -14.24
CA LEU A 159 -4.10 -6.92 -14.48
C LEU A 159 -5.17 -6.19 -13.68
N SER A 160 -4.81 -5.18 -12.88
CA SER A 160 -5.71 -4.43 -12.01
C SER A 160 -6.99 -3.93 -12.70
N ARG A 161 -6.90 -3.47 -13.96
CA ARG A 161 -8.06 -2.98 -14.74
C ARG A 161 -8.98 -4.11 -15.22
N ASP A 162 -8.42 -5.20 -15.71
CA ASP A 162 -9.20 -6.37 -16.14
C ASP A 162 -9.88 -7.02 -14.95
N ILE A 163 -9.16 -7.12 -13.84
CA ILE A 163 -9.70 -7.61 -12.58
C ILE A 163 -10.85 -6.69 -12.13
N HIS A 164 -10.67 -5.36 -12.14
CA HIS A 164 -11.77 -4.42 -11.87
C HIS A 164 -12.97 -4.57 -12.83
N GLY A 165 -12.73 -4.73 -14.13
CA GLY A 165 -13.78 -4.83 -15.14
C GLY A 165 -14.61 -6.12 -15.03
N GLN A 166 -13.99 -7.23 -14.64
CA GLN A 166 -14.68 -8.51 -14.42
C GLN A 166 -15.47 -8.52 -13.10
N ILE A 167 -15.13 -7.63 -12.17
CA ILE A 167 -15.74 -7.55 -10.85
C ILE A 167 -16.87 -6.52 -10.84
N ARG A 168 -18.11 -7.00 -10.85
CA ARG A 168 -19.33 -6.18 -10.61
C ARG A 168 -19.47 -5.65 -9.17
N VAL A 169 -18.37 -5.34 -8.49
CA VAL A 169 -18.33 -4.78 -7.13
C VAL A 169 -17.45 -3.54 -7.17
N SER A 170 -18.05 -2.37 -7.39
CA SER A 170 -17.37 -1.08 -7.58
C SER A 170 -16.68 -0.51 -6.33
N LYS A 171 -16.61 -1.27 -5.23
CA LYS A 171 -16.34 -0.72 -3.89
C LYS A 171 -15.02 -1.16 -3.26
N VAL A 172 -14.22 -1.98 -3.94
CA VAL A 172 -13.17 -2.72 -3.25
C VAL A 172 -11.86 -2.72 -4.05
N VAL A 173 -10.81 -2.29 -3.37
CA VAL A 173 -9.41 -2.18 -3.81
C VAL A 173 -9.21 -1.12 -4.90
N ALA A 174 -8.91 0.12 -4.49
CA ALA A 174 -8.07 0.94 -5.35
C ALA A 174 -6.70 0.23 -5.38
N TYR A 175 -6.30 -0.34 -6.52
CA TYR A 175 -5.02 -1.05 -6.70
C TYR A 175 -3.76 -0.18 -6.46
N LYS A 176 -3.95 1.08 -6.04
CA LYS A 176 -2.89 2.04 -5.70
C LYS A 176 -1.78 1.42 -4.83
N PRO A 177 -2.07 0.70 -3.73
CA PRO A 177 -1.01 0.11 -2.92
C PRO A 177 -0.23 -0.98 -3.67
N ALA A 178 -0.90 -1.78 -4.50
CA ALA A 178 -0.24 -2.80 -5.32
C ALA A 178 0.64 -2.17 -6.42
N TRP A 179 0.17 -1.11 -7.09
CA TRP A 179 0.96 -0.35 -8.06
C TRP A 179 2.22 0.24 -7.41
N TRP A 180 2.06 0.88 -6.26
CA TRP A 180 3.19 1.44 -5.52
C TRP A 180 4.17 0.36 -5.05
N MET A 181 3.66 -0.78 -4.55
CA MET A 181 4.48 -1.91 -4.11
C MET A 181 5.29 -2.50 -5.26
N ALA A 182 4.64 -2.82 -6.37
CA ALA A 182 5.29 -3.36 -7.56
C ALA A 182 6.34 -2.38 -8.10
N ALA A 183 6.00 -1.10 -8.21
CA ALA A 183 6.93 -0.06 -8.64
C ALA A 183 8.11 0.12 -7.68
N THR A 184 7.90 0.04 -6.37
CA THR A 184 8.99 0.13 -5.38
C THR A 184 9.90 -1.08 -5.47
N MET A 185 9.31 -2.27 -5.58
CA MET A 185 10.03 -3.53 -5.53
C MET A 185 10.71 -3.91 -6.85
N GLY A 186 10.35 -3.30 -7.99
CA GLY A 186 11.12 -3.43 -9.24
C GLY A 186 10.35 -3.85 -10.49
N GLN A 187 9.02 -3.99 -10.40
CA GLN A 187 8.13 -4.33 -11.52
C GLN A 187 8.48 -5.64 -12.23
N HIS A 188 8.69 -6.71 -11.44
CA HIS A 188 8.98 -8.06 -11.93
C HIS A 188 8.34 -9.10 -11.00
N ASN A 189 8.32 -10.37 -11.41
CA ASN A 189 7.73 -11.48 -10.62
C ASN A 189 8.76 -12.36 -9.90
N ASN A 190 9.98 -11.84 -9.68
CA ASN A 190 11.06 -12.56 -8.99
C ASN A 190 10.89 -12.57 -7.47
N TYR A 191 9.80 -13.14 -6.97
CA TYR A 191 9.50 -13.25 -5.53
C TYR A 191 9.03 -14.65 -5.16
N HIS A 192 9.45 -15.12 -3.99
CA HIS A 192 8.74 -16.18 -3.28
C HIS A 192 7.62 -15.55 -2.45
N GLY A 193 6.39 -15.96 -2.72
CA GLY A 193 5.21 -15.47 -2.04
C GLY A 193 4.67 -16.45 -1.01
N GLU A 194 4.23 -15.92 0.13
CA GLU A 194 3.60 -16.70 1.19
C GLU A 194 2.40 -15.93 1.77
N VAL A 195 1.24 -16.59 1.82
CA VAL A 195 0.06 -16.07 2.52
C VAL A 195 0.07 -16.66 3.93
N LEU A 196 0.47 -15.85 4.90
CA LEU A 196 0.64 -16.28 6.30
C LEU A 196 -0.70 -16.45 7.01
N ALA A 197 -1.69 -15.61 6.70
CA ALA A 197 -3.03 -15.70 7.22
C ALA A 197 -4.03 -14.99 6.30
N TYR A 198 -5.28 -15.45 6.29
CA TYR A 198 -6.41 -14.81 5.63
C TYR A 198 -7.66 -15.01 6.46
N GLU A 199 -8.24 -13.93 6.97
CA GLU A 199 -9.38 -13.95 7.90
C GLU A 199 -10.35 -12.80 7.63
N ALA A 200 -11.53 -12.89 8.23
CA ALA A 200 -12.48 -11.79 8.25
C ALA A 200 -12.09 -10.72 9.28
N LEU A 201 -12.37 -9.45 8.94
CA LEU A 201 -12.23 -8.30 9.82
C LEU A 201 -13.50 -7.45 9.73
N HIS A 202 -14.46 -7.74 10.59
CA HIS A 202 -15.79 -7.13 10.63
C HIS A 202 -16.50 -7.15 9.27
N GLY A 203 -16.47 -8.28 8.58
CA GLY A 203 -16.99 -8.45 7.21
C GLY A 203 -15.97 -8.24 6.09
N ALA A 204 -14.95 -7.39 6.31
CA ALA A 204 -13.87 -7.16 5.36
C ALA A 204 -12.90 -8.35 5.30
N GLY A 205 -12.08 -8.41 4.25
CA GLY A 205 -11.04 -9.40 4.07
C GLY A 205 -9.70 -8.85 4.51
N GLY A 206 -9.08 -9.49 5.49
CA GLY A 206 -7.75 -9.17 5.99
C GLY A 206 -6.79 -10.32 5.72
N ALA A 207 -5.58 -10.00 5.27
CA ALA A 207 -4.53 -10.99 5.06
C ALA A 207 -3.17 -10.46 5.50
N VAL A 208 -2.29 -11.39 5.89
CA VAL A 208 -0.86 -11.11 6.08
C VAL A 208 -0.11 -11.89 5.00
N ILE A 209 0.64 -11.16 4.19
CA ILE A 209 1.32 -11.69 3.00
C ILE A 209 2.79 -11.30 3.09
N GLN A 210 3.68 -12.24 2.80
CA GLN A 210 5.11 -12.01 2.69
C GLN A 210 5.56 -12.25 1.25
N LEU A 211 6.34 -11.32 0.71
CA LEU A 211 7.06 -11.48 -0.55
C LEU A 211 8.55 -11.36 -0.27
N THR A 212 9.31 -12.39 -0.63
CA THR A 212 10.78 -12.43 -0.47
C THR A 212 11.43 -12.42 -1.85
N PRO A 213 12.42 -11.54 -2.14
CA PRO A 213 13.14 -11.57 -3.41
C PRO A 213 13.71 -12.97 -3.72
N ALA A 214 13.54 -13.43 -4.95
CA ALA A 214 14.02 -14.72 -5.44
C ALA A 214 14.98 -14.53 -6.62
N GLU A 215 15.92 -15.46 -6.80
CA GLU A 215 16.85 -15.47 -7.95
C GLU A 215 16.18 -16.01 -9.23
N ASP A 216 15.22 -16.92 -9.07
CA ASP A 216 14.42 -17.51 -10.15
C ASP A 216 12.98 -17.00 -10.07
N GLY A 217 12.49 -16.36 -11.14
CA GLY A 217 11.14 -15.82 -11.23
C GLY A 217 10.14 -16.71 -11.93
N VAL A 218 8.85 -16.49 -11.63
CA VAL A 218 7.77 -16.90 -12.52
C VAL A 218 7.83 -15.97 -13.73
N GLY A 219 8.44 -16.44 -14.82
CA GLY A 219 8.88 -15.61 -15.96
C GLY A 219 7.98 -14.42 -16.29
N ASP A 220 8.61 -13.28 -16.56
CA ASP A 220 7.92 -12.02 -16.80
C ASP A 220 7.03 -12.11 -18.04
N LYS A 221 5.80 -11.62 -17.90
CA LYS A 221 4.91 -11.40 -19.04
C LYS A 221 5.13 -9.99 -19.54
N GLU A 222 5.08 -9.81 -20.85
CA GLU A 222 4.99 -8.47 -21.42
C GLU A 222 3.57 -7.93 -21.19
N PHE A 223 3.49 -6.71 -20.67
CA PHE A 223 2.24 -6.01 -20.42
C PHE A 223 2.22 -4.71 -21.22
N ASP A 224 1.07 -4.37 -21.78
CA ASP A 224 0.89 -3.18 -22.62
C ASP A 224 0.58 -1.91 -21.80
N GLU A 225 0.51 -1.96 -20.46
CA GLU A 225 0.26 -0.74 -19.69
C GLU A 225 1.50 0.15 -19.58
N ASP A 226 1.27 1.46 -19.66
CA ASP A 226 2.33 2.47 -19.62
C ASP A 226 3.24 2.33 -18.38
N ASP A 227 4.55 2.24 -18.63
CA ASP A 227 5.59 2.34 -17.60
C ASP A 227 6.14 3.77 -17.55
N VAL A 228 5.67 4.55 -16.58
CA VAL A 228 5.94 5.99 -16.49
C VAL A 228 7.18 6.24 -15.63
N GLU A 229 8.18 6.96 -16.16
CA GLU A 229 9.39 7.35 -15.42
C GLU A 229 9.25 8.68 -14.68
N TYR A 230 8.65 9.67 -15.37
CA TYR A 230 8.45 11.04 -14.88
C TYR A 230 6.98 11.41 -15.04
N TYR A 231 6.42 12.02 -14.00
CA TYR A 231 5.07 12.54 -14.05
C TYR A 231 5.05 13.94 -14.66
N HIS A 232 4.22 14.14 -15.67
CA HIS A 232 4.07 15.42 -16.38
C HIS A 232 2.62 15.95 -16.37
N GLY A 233 1.80 15.45 -15.44
CA GLY A 233 0.36 15.68 -15.44
C GLY A 233 -0.39 14.67 -16.31
N ASP A 234 -1.70 14.64 -16.15
CA ASP A 234 -2.57 13.70 -16.84
C ASP A 234 -2.73 14.14 -18.32
N ARG A 235 -2.21 13.33 -19.25
CA ARG A 235 -2.04 13.69 -20.67
C ARG A 235 -3.36 13.92 -21.41
N ASN A 236 -4.48 13.43 -20.88
CA ASN A 236 -5.76 13.33 -21.61
C ASN A 236 -6.84 14.32 -21.13
N VAL A 237 -6.51 15.31 -20.30
CA VAL A 237 -7.52 16.22 -19.75
C VAL A 237 -7.98 17.27 -20.77
N LEU A 238 -7.12 17.64 -21.72
CA LEU A 238 -7.40 18.70 -22.71
C LEU A 238 -7.86 18.18 -24.08
N ASP A 239 -7.62 16.91 -24.41
CA ASP A 239 -7.95 16.35 -25.74
C ASP A 239 -9.44 16.07 -25.95
N LYS A 240 -10.27 16.21 -24.90
CA LYS A 240 -11.75 16.10 -25.01
C LYS A 240 -12.45 17.37 -25.53
N GLY A 241 -11.71 18.35 -26.05
CA GLY A 241 -12.23 19.67 -26.41
C GLY A 241 -12.20 20.05 -27.89
N MET A 242 -11.64 19.24 -28.79
CA MET A 242 -11.62 19.55 -30.23
C MET A 242 -12.48 18.56 -31.01
N LEU A 243 -13.78 18.86 -31.07
CA LEU A 243 -14.71 18.43 -32.11
C LEU A 243 -14.72 19.48 -33.23
#